data_AF-A0A3Q8ZVT4-F1
#
_entry.id   AF-A0A3Q8ZVT4-F1
#
_cell.length_a   1.000
_cell.length_b   1.000
_cell.length_c   1.000
_cell.angle_alpha   90.00
_cell.angle_beta   90.00
_cell.angle_gamma   90.00
#
_symmetry.space_group_name_H-M   'P 1'
#
loop_
_entity.id
_entity.type
_entity.pdbx_description
1 polymer ?
#
loop_
_entity_poly.entity_id
_entity_poly.type
_entity_poly.pdbx_seq_one_letter_code
_entity_poly.pdbx_strand_id
1 'polypeptide(L)'
;MTVDMTTSIPVGANQTTTQTAKTAVDYNSFLKLLIAEMKNQDPTKPMDSTQYVAQLATFSQVEQSVQTNTKLDQIMQSSALSQADALIGRNITSADGKTTGTVASVTLGSNGLIAVLQDGTTVPVGAGVSIKPAS
;
A
#
# COMPACT_ATOMS: atom_id res chain seq x y z
N MET A 1 13.60 -8.92 43.35
CA MET A 1 12.20 -8.49 43.13
C MET A 1 12.10 -8.11 41.67
N THR A 2 11.65 -9.04 40.83
CA THR A 2 11.58 -8.89 39.38
C THR A 2 10.11 -8.88 39.04
N VAL A 3 9.59 -7.74 38.58
CA VAL A 3 8.19 -7.62 38.18
C VAL A 3 8.08 -7.95 36.70
N ASP A 4 7.54 -9.13 36.44
CA ASP A 4 7.07 -9.58 35.14
C ASP A 4 5.68 -8.95 34.90
N MET A 5 5.52 -8.21 33.80
CA MET A 5 4.28 -7.50 33.48
C MET A 5 3.77 -8.04 32.14
N THR A 6 3.20 -9.24 32.18
CA THR A 6 2.43 -9.81 31.08
C THR A 6 1.04 -9.17 31.05
N THR A 7 0.85 -8.10 30.29
CA THR A 7 -0.50 -7.60 29.99
C THR A 7 -0.85 -7.98 28.55
N SER A 8 -1.60 -9.07 28.43
CA SER A 8 -2.30 -9.49 27.22
C SER A 8 -3.29 -8.42 26.78
N ILE A 9 -3.09 -7.84 25.59
CA ILE A 9 -4.07 -6.95 24.96
C ILE A 9 -4.92 -7.79 24.00
N PRO A 10 -6.24 -7.90 24.21
CA PRO A 10 -7.12 -8.51 23.23
C PRO A 10 -7.19 -7.63 21.98
N VAL A 11 -6.91 -8.24 20.84
CA VAL A 11 -7.11 -7.71 19.48
C VAL A 11 -8.60 -7.48 19.25
N GLY A 12 -9.02 -6.24 19.46
CA GLY A 12 -10.31 -5.71 19.02
C GLY A 12 -10.23 -5.39 17.53
N ALA A 13 -10.94 -6.18 16.73
CA ALA A 13 -11.05 -6.00 15.30
C ALA A 13 -11.76 -4.68 14.92
N ASN A 14 -11.24 -4.08 13.86
CA ASN A 14 -11.99 -3.34 12.84
C ASN A 14 -12.47 -1.91 13.16
N GLN A 15 -11.55 -0.94 13.12
CA GLN A 15 -11.87 0.47 12.80
C GLN A 15 -10.77 1.07 11.92
N THR A 16 -10.85 0.87 10.60
CA THR A 16 -9.93 1.53 9.65
C THR A 16 -10.66 2.22 8.48
N THR A 17 -11.96 2.52 8.61
CA THR A 17 -12.73 3.15 7.52
C THR A 17 -13.22 4.57 7.81
N THR A 18 -12.95 5.14 8.99
CA THR A 18 -13.53 6.44 9.39
C THR A 18 -12.58 7.63 9.28
N GLN A 19 -11.30 7.44 8.92
CA GLN A 19 -10.33 8.55 8.92
C GLN A 19 -10.36 9.35 7.61
N THR A 20 -10.44 8.68 6.45
CA THR A 20 -10.50 9.34 5.13
C THR A 20 -11.80 10.14 4.92
N ALA A 21 -12.92 9.66 5.46
CA ALA A 21 -14.19 10.40 5.39
C ALA A 21 -14.16 11.68 6.23
N LYS A 22 -13.36 11.71 7.32
CA LYS A 22 -13.29 12.86 8.22
C LYS A 22 -12.52 14.03 7.60
N THR A 23 -11.41 13.78 6.90
CA THR A 23 -10.60 14.84 6.26
C THR A 23 -11.33 15.49 5.07
N ALA A 24 -12.02 14.71 4.25
CA ALA A 24 -12.78 15.23 3.10
C ALA A 24 -14.01 16.07 3.51
N VAL A 25 -14.64 15.73 4.65
CA VAL A 25 -15.71 16.51 5.28
C VAL A 25 -15.19 17.82 5.87
N ASP A 26 -13.95 17.84 6.38
CA ASP A 26 -13.32 19.04 6.95
C ASP A 26 -12.99 20.09 5.87
N TYR A 27 -12.49 19.67 4.71
CA TYR A 27 -12.18 20.56 3.58
C TYR A 27 -13.43 21.29 3.04
N ASN A 28 -14.52 20.57 2.80
CA ASN A 28 -15.78 21.17 2.31
C ASN A 28 -16.44 22.08 3.35
N SER A 29 -16.34 21.74 4.63
CA SER A 29 -16.87 22.57 5.72
C SER A 29 -16.05 23.84 5.89
N PHE A 30 -14.73 23.76 5.70
CA PHE A 30 -13.83 24.91 5.74
C PHE A 30 -13.98 25.81 4.52
N LEU A 31 -14.12 25.28 3.30
CA LEU A 31 -14.43 26.10 2.11
C LEU A 31 -15.77 26.82 2.25
N LYS A 32 -16.79 26.18 2.84
CA LYS A 32 -18.05 26.85 3.15
C LYS A 32 -17.88 27.96 4.18
N LEU A 33 -17.03 27.76 5.19
CA LEU A 33 -16.71 28.78 6.17
C LEU A 33 -15.90 29.94 5.54
N LEU A 34 -14.94 29.64 4.66
CA LEU A 34 -14.16 30.62 3.90
C LEU A 34 -15.05 31.49 3.00
N ILE A 35 -16.02 30.87 2.32
CA ILE A 35 -17.00 31.58 1.47
C ILE A 35 -17.95 32.42 2.35
N ALA A 36 -18.34 31.91 3.52
CA ALA A 36 -19.16 32.66 4.47
C ALA A 36 -18.43 33.88 5.05
N GLU A 37 -17.15 33.74 5.39
CA GLU A 37 -16.27 34.84 5.82
C GLU A 37 -16.05 35.85 4.69
N MET A 38 -15.75 35.41 3.46
CA MET A 38 -15.62 36.31 2.30
C MET A 38 -16.89 37.10 1.97
N LYS A 39 -18.08 36.57 2.26
CA LYS A 39 -19.34 37.31 2.12
C LYS A 39 -19.57 38.38 3.20
N ASN A 40 -18.83 38.31 4.32
CA ASN A 40 -19.02 39.17 5.49
C ASN A 40 -17.81 40.06 5.83
N GLN A 41 -16.70 39.97 5.10
CA GLN A 41 -15.50 40.78 5.33
C GLN A 41 -15.57 42.12 4.58
N ASP A 42 -15.27 43.20 5.30
CA ASP A 42 -15.09 44.55 4.75
C ASP A 42 -13.87 44.56 3.80
N PRO A 43 -13.99 45.12 2.57
CA PRO A 43 -12.99 45.04 1.50
C PRO A 43 -11.62 45.69 1.82
N THR A 44 -11.48 46.34 2.98
CA THR A 44 -10.29 47.14 3.34
C THR A 44 -9.22 46.41 4.15
N LYS A 45 -9.46 45.17 4.62
CA LYS A 45 -8.45 44.35 5.34
C LYS A 45 -8.41 42.89 4.87
N PRO A 46 -7.70 42.58 3.77
CA PRO A 46 -7.50 41.21 3.34
C PRO A 46 -6.39 40.59 4.19
N MET A 47 -6.68 39.75 5.19
CA MET A 47 -5.61 38.95 5.78
C MET A 47 -5.98 37.51 6.18
N ASP A 48 -5.03 36.63 5.85
CA ASP A 48 -4.58 35.37 6.46
C ASP A 48 -5.43 34.09 6.44
N SER A 49 -6.67 34.11 5.96
CA SER A 49 -7.41 32.85 5.78
C SER A 49 -6.80 31.95 4.69
N THR A 50 -6.05 32.52 3.75
CA THR A 50 -5.47 31.82 2.60
C THR A 50 -4.28 30.93 2.97
N GLN A 51 -3.51 31.27 4.00
CA GLN A 51 -2.31 30.52 4.40
C GLN A 51 -2.68 29.14 4.97
N TYR A 52 -3.73 29.08 5.80
CA TYR A 52 -4.26 27.81 6.33
C TYR A 52 -4.93 26.97 5.22
N VAL A 53 -5.64 27.59 4.28
CA VAL A 53 -6.18 26.91 3.09
C VAL A 53 -5.06 26.26 2.29
N ALA A 54 -3.96 27.00 2.05
CA ALA A 54 -2.81 26.50 1.31
C ALA A 54 -2.17 25.29 2.02
N GLN A 55 -1.95 25.36 3.33
CA GLN A 55 -1.38 24.26 4.11
C GLN A 55 -2.29 23.02 4.12
N LEU A 56 -3.61 23.20 4.22
CA LEU A 56 -4.58 22.10 4.18
C LEU A 56 -4.68 21.47 2.79
N ALA A 57 -4.62 22.29 1.72
CA ALA A 57 -4.58 21.79 0.36
C ALA A 57 -3.32 20.96 0.12
N THR A 58 -2.16 21.41 0.61
CA THR A 58 -0.91 20.63 0.57
C THR A 58 -1.05 19.31 1.32
N PHE A 59 -1.63 19.32 2.53
CA PHE A 59 -1.84 18.10 3.31
C PHE A 59 -2.78 17.12 2.60
N SER A 60 -3.88 17.62 2.03
CA SER A 60 -4.85 16.80 1.28
C SER A 60 -4.21 16.17 0.04
N GLN A 61 -3.33 16.90 -0.65
CA GLN A 61 -2.59 16.36 -1.79
C GLN A 61 -1.60 15.27 -1.37
N VAL A 62 -0.93 15.43 -0.24
CA VAL A 62 -0.06 14.39 0.33
C VAL A 62 -0.88 13.16 0.71
N GLU A 63 -2.01 13.33 1.41
CA GLU A 63 -2.89 12.22 1.79
C GLU A 63 -3.40 11.48 0.55
N GLN A 64 -3.83 12.20 -0.48
CA GLN A 64 -4.26 11.61 -1.75
C GLN A 64 -3.14 10.82 -2.41
N SER A 65 -1.91 11.32 -2.35
CA SER A 65 -0.71 10.63 -2.87
C SER A 65 -0.43 9.35 -2.08
N VAL A 66 -0.51 9.40 -0.75
CA VAL A 66 -0.37 8.22 0.12
C VAL A 66 -1.45 7.19 -0.20
N GLN A 67 -2.72 7.59 -0.29
CA GLN A 67 -3.81 6.68 -0.65
C GLN A 67 -3.63 6.06 -2.03
N THR A 68 -3.08 6.82 -2.99
CA THR A 68 -2.79 6.33 -4.33
C THR A 68 -1.70 5.27 -4.30
N ASN A 69 -0.60 5.53 -3.58
CA ASN A 69 0.48 4.58 -3.40
C ASN A 69 -0.01 3.29 -2.73
N THR A 70 -0.84 3.39 -1.67
CA THR A 70 -1.43 2.21 -1.03
C THR A 70 -2.31 1.40 -1.99
N LYS A 71 -3.10 2.04 -2.84
CA LYS A 71 -3.88 1.35 -3.87
C LYS A 71 -3.00 0.68 -4.92
N LEU A 72 -1.90 1.32 -5.32
CA LEU A 72 -0.93 0.73 -6.25
C LEU A 72 -0.28 -0.51 -5.63
N ASP A 73 0.12 -0.46 -4.35
CA ASP A 73 0.67 -1.61 -3.64
C ASP A 73 -0.32 -2.78 -3.59
N GLN A 74 -1.60 -2.51 -3.35
CA GLN A 74 -2.67 -3.52 -3.38
C GLN A 74 -2.82 -4.15 -4.77
N ILE A 75 -2.78 -3.36 -5.84
CA ILE A 75 -2.86 -3.86 -7.22
C ILE A 75 -1.62 -4.71 -7.56
N MET A 76 -0.43 -4.26 -7.14
CA MET A 76 0.80 -5.04 -7.33
C MET A 76 0.72 -6.37 -6.60
N GLN A 77 0.22 -6.38 -5.37
CA GLN A 77 0.05 -7.60 -4.58
C GLN A 77 -0.99 -8.55 -5.20
N SER A 78 -2.11 -8.04 -5.72
CA SER A 78 -3.09 -8.88 -6.41
C SER A 78 -2.55 -9.48 -7.71
N SER A 79 -1.80 -8.68 -8.49
CA SER A 79 -1.13 -9.15 -9.71
C SER A 79 -0.07 -10.22 -9.40
N ALA A 80 0.72 -9.98 -8.34
CA ALA A 80 1.69 -10.94 -7.81
C ALA A 80 1.03 -12.27 -7.42
N LEU A 81 -0.11 -12.23 -6.72
CA LEU A 81 -0.83 -13.43 -6.31
C LEU A 81 -1.38 -14.21 -7.52
N SER A 82 -1.97 -13.52 -8.50
CA SER A 82 -2.46 -14.16 -9.72
C SER A 82 -1.34 -14.85 -10.52
N GLN A 83 -0.16 -14.24 -10.57
CA GLN A 83 1.02 -14.85 -11.19
C GLN A 83 1.56 -16.01 -10.34
N ALA A 84 1.56 -15.88 -9.02
CA ALA A 84 1.97 -16.95 -8.10
C ALA A 84 1.13 -18.21 -8.29
N ASP A 85 -0.20 -18.09 -8.36
CA ASP A 85 -1.11 -19.22 -8.61
C ASP A 85 -0.80 -19.95 -9.92
N ALA A 86 -0.38 -19.20 -10.95
CA ALA A 86 0.02 -19.79 -12.21
C ALA A 86 1.39 -20.49 -12.15
N LEU A 87 2.22 -20.23 -11.14
CA LEU A 87 3.57 -20.77 -11.00
C LEU A 87 3.67 -21.93 -10.02
N ILE A 88 2.85 -21.94 -8.96
CA ILE A 88 2.86 -23.01 -7.96
C ILE A 88 2.60 -24.35 -8.64
N GLY A 89 3.41 -25.36 -8.31
CA GLY A 89 3.34 -26.68 -8.91
C GLY A 89 3.85 -26.75 -10.35
N ARG A 90 4.43 -25.69 -10.91
CA ARG A 90 5.14 -25.74 -12.21
C ARG A 90 6.63 -25.94 -12.03
N ASN A 91 7.28 -26.43 -13.08
CA ASN A 91 8.72 -26.59 -13.10
C ASN A 91 9.36 -25.30 -13.65
N ILE A 92 10.22 -24.67 -12.84
CA ILE A 92 10.92 -23.44 -13.19
C ILE A 92 12.42 -23.75 -13.37
N THR A 93 13.05 -23.09 -14.33
CA THR A 93 14.50 -23.14 -14.55
C THR A 93 15.06 -21.74 -14.50
N SER A 94 16.03 -21.53 -13.61
CA SER A 94 16.76 -20.27 -13.43
C SER A 94 17.38 -19.79 -14.74
N ALA A 95 17.61 -18.48 -14.84
CA ALA A 95 18.16 -17.85 -16.05
C ALA A 95 19.57 -18.35 -16.44
N ASP A 96 20.33 -18.85 -15.46
CA ASP A 96 21.63 -19.47 -15.69
C ASP A 96 21.55 -20.96 -16.07
N GLY A 97 20.35 -21.54 -16.09
CA GLY A 97 20.09 -22.94 -16.42
C GLY A 97 20.57 -23.94 -15.37
N LYS A 98 21.11 -23.49 -14.22
CA LYS A 98 21.72 -24.38 -13.22
C LYS A 98 20.73 -24.91 -12.20
N THR A 99 19.68 -24.16 -11.94
CA THR A 99 18.66 -24.50 -10.94
C THR A 99 17.36 -24.80 -11.64
N THR A 100 16.89 -26.04 -11.54
CA THR A 100 15.58 -26.47 -12.05
C THR A 100 14.84 -27.21 -10.95
N GLY A 101 13.58 -26.86 -10.75
CA GLY A 101 12.74 -27.59 -9.80
C GLY A 101 11.29 -27.12 -9.81
N THR A 102 10.46 -27.85 -9.06
CA THR A 102 9.03 -27.55 -8.93
C THR A 102 8.81 -26.49 -7.87
N VAL A 103 8.04 -25.46 -8.21
CA VAL A 103 7.71 -24.36 -7.30
C VAL A 103 6.76 -24.84 -6.21
N ALA A 104 7.17 -24.69 -4.95
CA ALA A 104 6.37 -24.99 -3.77
C ALA A 104 5.60 -23.77 -3.26
N SER A 105 6.23 -22.59 -3.29
CA SER A 105 5.58 -21.32 -2.93
C SER A 105 6.19 -20.15 -3.70
N VAL A 106 5.50 -19.01 -3.69
CA VAL A 106 5.98 -17.78 -4.31
C VAL A 106 5.86 -16.64 -3.30
N THR A 107 6.89 -15.82 -3.21
CA THR A 107 6.96 -14.66 -2.33
C THR A 107 7.23 -13.39 -3.14
N LEU A 108 6.61 -12.28 -2.79
CA LEU A 108 6.91 -10.98 -3.37
C LEU A 108 8.09 -10.33 -2.63
N GLY A 109 9.24 -10.27 -3.30
CA GLY A 109 10.41 -9.54 -2.82
C GLY A 109 10.46 -8.11 -3.37
N SER A 110 11.46 -7.34 -2.92
CA SER A 110 11.68 -5.95 -3.33
C SER A 110 11.89 -5.77 -4.85
N ASN A 111 12.31 -6.83 -5.55
CA ASN A 111 12.62 -6.83 -6.98
C ASN A 111 11.63 -7.65 -7.82
N GLY A 112 10.48 -8.04 -7.24
CA GLY A 112 9.46 -8.85 -7.92
C GLY A 112 9.25 -10.21 -7.27
N LEU A 113 8.67 -11.13 -8.03
CA LEU A 113 8.31 -12.46 -7.53
C LEU A 113 9.55 -13.34 -7.37
N ILE A 114 9.57 -14.13 -6.30
CA ILE A 114 10.60 -15.13 -6.01
C ILE A 114 9.89 -16.46 -5.80
N ALA A 115 10.24 -17.44 -6.61
CA ALA A 115 9.75 -18.80 -6.46
C ALA A 115 10.65 -19.57 -5.48
N VAL A 116 10.04 -20.24 -4.51
CA VAL A 116 10.70 -21.18 -3.61
C VAL A 116 10.41 -22.58 -4.13
N LEU A 117 11.46 -23.33 -4.44
CA LEU A 117 11.35 -24.70 -4.94
C LEU A 117 11.12 -25.69 -3.80
N GLN A 118 10.69 -26.91 -4.12
CA GLN A 118 10.48 -27.97 -3.13
C GLN A 118 11.76 -28.35 -2.36
N ASP A 119 12.94 -28.11 -2.93
CA ASP A 119 14.23 -28.32 -2.26
C ASP A 119 14.65 -27.15 -1.34
N GLY A 120 13.83 -26.10 -1.25
CA GLY A 120 14.08 -24.89 -0.48
C GLY A 120 14.89 -23.82 -1.22
N THR A 121 15.36 -24.08 -2.44
CA THR A 121 16.11 -23.12 -3.24
C THR A 121 15.18 -22.01 -3.74
N THR A 122 15.67 -20.78 -3.77
CA THR A 122 14.90 -19.62 -4.26
C THR A 122 15.36 -19.20 -5.65
N VAL A 123 14.43 -18.99 -6.57
CA VAL A 123 14.70 -18.51 -7.93
C VAL A 123 13.88 -17.23 -8.17
N PRO A 124 14.52 -16.09 -8.49
CA PRO A 124 13.79 -14.87 -8.86
C PRO A 124 13.04 -15.10 -10.17
N VAL A 125 11.74 -14.82 -10.18
CA VAL A 125 10.88 -14.94 -11.35
C VAL A 125 11.02 -13.65 -12.14
N GLY A 126 11.72 -13.72 -13.27
CA GLY A 126 12.03 -12.56 -14.09
C GLY A 126 12.55 -12.94 -15.48
N ALA A 127 13.20 -11.98 -16.13
CA ALA A 127 13.75 -12.19 -17.47
C ALA A 127 14.76 -13.35 -17.51
N GLY A 128 14.64 -14.23 -18.50
CA GLY A 128 15.54 -15.37 -18.73
C GLY A 128 15.11 -16.67 -18.05
N VAL A 129 14.09 -16.66 -17.20
CA VAL A 129 13.57 -17.87 -16.53
C VAL A 129 12.63 -18.66 -17.46
N SER A 130 12.76 -19.99 -17.49
CA SER A 130 11.89 -20.88 -18.26
C SER A 130 10.88 -21.60 -17.36
N ILE A 131 9.60 -21.62 -17.74
CA ILE A 131 8.49 -22.19 -16.96
C ILE A 131 7.77 -23.25 -17.79
N LYS A 132 7.69 -24.48 -17.29
CA LYS A 132 6.99 -25.62 -17.95
C LYS A 132 5.96 -26.24 -17.00
N PRO A 133 4.92 -26.91 -17.52
CA PRO A 133 4.03 -27.71 -16.67
C PRO A 133 4.85 -28.73 -15.87
N ALA A 134 4.49 -29.00 -14.62
CA ALA A 134 5.05 -30.16 -13.93
C ALA A 134 4.60 -31.43 -14.67
N SER A 135 5.55 -32.37 -14.80
CA SER A 135 5.34 -33.67 -15.44
C SER A 135 4.86 -34.68 -14.41
#